data_AF-A0A450SPE0-F1
#
_entry.id   AF-A0A450SPE0-F1
#
_cell.length_a   1.000
_cell.length_b   1.000
_cell.length_c   1.000
_cell.angle_alpha   90.00
_cell.angle_beta   90.00
_cell.angle_gamma   90.00
#
_symmetry.space_group_name_H-M   'P 1'
#
loop_
_entity.id
_entity.type
_entity.pdbx_description
1 polymer ?
#
loop_
_entity_poly.entity_id
_entity_poly.type
_entity_poly.pdbx_seq_one_letter_code
_entity_poly.pdbx_strand_id
1 'polypeptide(L)' 'MPIFLLVLLLGLCIPLAPRAEGRVALVIGNSDYQQLDELANPKRDARAMAARLARLGFTLFDADGKETSGAV' A
#
# COMPACT_ATOMS: atom_id res chain seq x y z
N MET A 1 -25.33 -6.08 -39.61
CA MET A 1 -25.98 -6.36 -38.32
C MET A 1 -25.22 -7.35 -37.43
N PRO A 2 -24.65 -8.49 -37.90
CA PRO A 2 -23.98 -9.44 -36.99
C PRO A 2 -22.61 -8.97 -36.48
N ILE A 3 -21.84 -8.27 -37.33
CA ILE A 3 -20.51 -7.73 -36.97
C ILE A 3 -20.62 -6.70 -35.85
N PHE A 4 -21.66 -5.85 -35.87
CA PHE A 4 -21.87 -4.84 -34.84
C PHE A 4 -22.17 -5.47 -33.48
N LEU A 5 -22.97 -6.54 -33.48
CA LEU A 5 -23.26 -7.33 -32.27
C LEU A 5 -22.01 -8.04 -31.75
N LEU A 6 -21.17 -8.58 -32.65
CA LEU A 6 -19.92 -9.23 -32.29
C LEU A 6 -18.92 -8.26 -31.65
N VAL A 7 -18.78 -7.05 -32.22
CA VAL A 7 -17.91 -5.99 -31.67
C VAL A 7 -18.42 -5.52 -30.31
N LEU A 8 -19.75 -5.36 -30.15
CA LEU A 8 -20.36 -5.01 -28.87
C LEU A 8 -20.11 -6.08 -27.79
N LEU A 9 -20.24 -7.36 -28.16
CA LEU A 9 -20.01 -8.50 -27.26
C LEU A 9 -18.53 -8.59 -26.84
N LEU A 10 -17.60 -8.37 -27.78
CA LEU A 10 -16.16 -8.32 -27.51
C LEU A 10 -15.78 -7.15 -26.59
N GLY A 11 -16.40 -5.98 -26.77
CA GLY A 11 -16.17 -4.82 -25.91
C GLY A 11 -16.66 -5.03 -24.47
N LEU A 12 -17.74 -5.78 -24.27
CA LEU A 12 -18.30 -6.08 -22.95
C LEU A 12 -17.42 -7.06 -22.13
N CYS A 13 -16.58 -7.85 -22.81
CA CYS A 13 -15.66 -8.79 -22.17
C CYS A 13 -14.37 -8.14 -21.65
N ILE A 14 -14.17 -6.83 -21.80
CA ILE A 14 -12.98 -6.16 -21.27
C ILE A 14 -13.20 -5.93 -19.77
N PRO A 15 -12.45 -6.59 -18.87
CA PRO A 15 -12.58 -6.33 -17.44
C PRO A 15 -12.09 -4.91 -17.15
N LEU A 16 -12.99 -4.03 -16.72
CA LEU A 16 -12.60 -2.78 -16.07
C LEU A 16 -12.01 -3.15 -14.71
N ALA A 17 -10.69 -3.31 -14.63
CA ALA A 17 -10.02 -3.46 -13.35
C ALA A 17 -10.20 -2.16 -12.56
N PRO A 18 -10.83 -2.20 -11.36
CA PRO A 18 -10.83 -1.03 -10.49
C PRO A 18 -9.38 -0.72 -10.14
N ARG A 19 -8.87 0.42 -10.63
CA ARG A 19 -7.62 0.98 -10.16
C ARG A 19 -7.92 1.61 -8.82
N ALA A 20 -7.37 1.07 -7.74
CA ALA A 20 -7.34 1.79 -6.48
C ALA A 20 -6.52 3.08 -6.71
N GLU A 21 -7.20 4.21 -6.86
CA GLU A 21 -6.55 5.51 -6.95
C GLU A 21 -5.92 5.82 -5.59
N GLY A 22 -4.59 5.89 -5.56
CA GLY A 22 -3.81 6.24 -4.38
C GLY A 22 -3.89 5.22 -3.24
N ARG A 23 -3.01 4.21 -3.24
CA ARG A 23 -2.84 3.34 -2.07
C ARG A 23 -1.98 4.08 -1.05
N VAL A 24 -2.49 4.30 0.16
CA VAL A 24 -1.78 4.99 1.24
C VAL A 24 -1.60 4.05 2.43
N ALA A 25 -0.45 4.11 3.10
CA ALA A 25 -0.21 3.37 4.32
C ALA A 25 0.58 4.20 5.36
N LEU A 26 0.16 4.09 6.62
CA LEU A 26 0.87 4.57 7.80
C LEU A 26 1.43 3.35 8.55
N VAL A 27 2.74 3.32 8.81
CA VAL A 27 3.40 2.21 9.49
C VAL A 27 4.03 2.73 10.78
N ILE A 28 3.61 2.18 11.93
CA ILE A 28 4.07 2.59 13.27
C ILE A 28 4.76 1.41 13.95
N GLY A 29 6.01 1.60 14.38
CA GLY A 29 6.77 0.64 15.18
C GLY A 29 7.13 1.24 16.55
N ASN A 30 6.37 0.90 17.59
CA ASN A 30 6.60 1.42 18.93
C ASN A 30 7.66 0.59 19.67
N SER A 31 8.78 1.21 20.04
CA SER A 31 9.87 0.54 20.79
C SER A 31 10.24 1.28 22.10
N ASP A 32 10.17 2.61 22.13
CA ASP A 32 10.68 3.43 23.25
C ASP A 32 9.64 3.64 24.38
N TYR A 33 9.20 2.55 25.00
CA TYR A 33 8.27 2.62 26.14
C TYR A 33 8.97 3.14 27.41
N GLN A 34 8.32 4.05 28.14
CA GLN A 34 8.87 4.62 29.38
C GLN A 34 8.73 3.70 30.60
N GLN A 35 7.68 2.86 30.61
CA GLN A 35 7.28 2.08 31.79
C GLN A 35 7.37 0.56 31.57
N LEU A 36 7.81 0.12 30.40
CA LEU A 36 7.89 -1.29 30.00
C LEU A 36 9.24 -1.55 29.35
N ASP A 37 9.69 -2.80 29.42
CA ASP A 37 10.87 -3.25 28.69
C ASP A 37 10.67 -3.06 27.18
N GLU A 38 11.75 -2.70 26.49
CA GLU A 38 11.75 -2.51 25.05
C GLU A 38 11.36 -3.80 24.32
N LEU A 39 10.43 -3.68 23.37
CA LEU A 39 10.09 -4.79 22.49
C LEU A 39 11.20 -4.95 21.43
N ALA A 40 11.68 -6.18 21.26
CA ALA A 40 12.85 -6.48 20.42
C ALA A 40 12.68 -6.18 18.91
N ASN A 41 11.43 -6.16 18.41
CA ASN A 41 11.15 -6.25 16.97
C ASN A 41 10.42 -5.07 16.30
N PRO A 42 9.65 -4.19 16.98
CA PRO A 42 8.77 -3.22 16.30
C PRO A 42 9.48 -2.34 15.28
N LYS A 43 10.67 -1.81 15.59
CA LYS A 43 11.49 -1.02 14.65
C LYS A 43 11.86 -1.80 13.38
N ARG A 44 12.31 -3.04 13.54
CA ARG A 44 12.69 -3.92 12.41
C ARG A 44 11.47 -4.25 11.55
N ASP A 45 10.37 -4.59 12.19
CA ASP A 45 9.16 -5.07 11.52
C ASP A 45 8.45 -3.91 10.79
N ALA A 46 8.40 -2.71 11.39
CA ALA A 46 7.90 -1.50 10.74
C ALA A 46 8.69 -1.18 9.46
N ARG A 47 10.02 -1.23 9.53
CA ARG A 47 10.89 -1.01 8.36
C ARG A 47 10.65 -2.06 7.27
N ALA A 48 10.51 -3.33 7.65
CA ALA A 48 10.22 -4.40 6.70
C ALA A 48 8.86 -4.23 6.02
N MET A 49 7.83 -3.84 6.78
CA MET A 49 6.49 -3.60 6.27
C MET A 49 6.44 -2.40 5.33
N ALA A 50 7.06 -1.28 5.72
CA ALA A 50 7.18 -0.09 4.88
C ALA A 50 7.84 -0.43 3.53
N ALA A 51 8.97 -1.13 3.54
CA ALA A 51 9.66 -1.54 2.32
C ALA A 51 8.79 -2.44 1.41
N ARG A 52 7.95 -3.31 1.98
CA ARG A 52 7.01 -4.16 1.22
C ARG A 52 5.89 -3.31 0.60
N LEU A 53 5.28 -2.42 1.38
CA LEU A 53 4.18 -1.56 0.93
C LEU A 53 4.62 -0.58 -0.16
N ALA A 54 5.81 0.02 -0.02
CA ALA A 54 6.40 0.86 -1.07
C ALA A 54 6.53 0.09 -2.40
N ARG A 55 7.02 -1.16 -2.36
CA ARG A 55 7.14 -2.03 -3.57
C ARG A 55 5.78 -2.38 -4.17
N LEU A 56 4.74 -2.44 -3.35
CA LEU A 56 3.36 -2.63 -3.79
C LEU A 56 2.73 -1.32 -4.30
N GLY A 57 3.48 -0.22 -4.38
CA GLY A 57 3.01 1.08 -4.87
C GLY A 57 2.03 1.74 -3.92
N PHE A 58 2.34 1.69 -2.62
CA PHE A 58 1.72 2.55 -1.60
C PHE A 58 2.55 3.82 -1.40
N THR A 59 1.87 4.95 -1.21
CA THR A 59 2.44 6.16 -0.62
C THR A 59 2.53 5.95 0.89
N LEU A 60 3.72 6.14 1.45
CA LEU A 60 3.98 5.89 2.87
C LEU A 60 4.03 7.19 3.65
N PHE A 61 3.50 7.16 4.86
CA PHE A 61 3.61 8.24 5.82
C PHE A 61 4.34 7.76 7.08
N ASP A 62 5.17 8.63 7.65
CA ASP A 62 5.80 8.43 8.95
C ASP A 62 4.86 8.78 10.11
N ALA A 63 5.33 8.60 11.35
CA ALA A 63 4.56 8.89 12.56
C ALA A 63 4.17 10.38 12.71
N ASP A 64 4.90 11.28 12.04
CA ASP A 64 4.61 12.73 12.02
C ASP A 64 3.66 13.11 10.87
N GLY A 65 3.20 12.13 10.08
CA GLY A 65 2.30 12.36 8.95
C GLY A 65 2.99 12.94 7.71
N LYS A 66 4.31 12.76 7.56
CA LYS A 66 5.04 13.17 6.36
C LYS A 66 5.23 12.02 5.40
N GLU A 67 5.10 12.30 4.11
CA GLU A 67 5.36 11.31 3.07
C GLU A 67 6.83 10.89 3.07
N THR A 68 7.11 9.58 3.06
CA THR A 68 8.47 9.02 3.10
C THR A 68 8.71 8.02 1.97
N SER A 69 9.92 8.04 1.39
CA SER A 69 10.32 7.18 0.27
C SER A 69 10.75 5.76 0.72
N GLY A 70 10.55 5.40 1.99
CA GLY A 70 10.81 4.05 2.52
C GLY A 70 11.76 3.98 3.71
N ALA A 71 12.15 5.12 4.27
CA ALA A 71 12.79 5.19 5.58
C ALA A 71 11.71 5.47 6.63
N VAL A 72 11.29 4.41 7.33
CA VAL A 72 10.63 4.46 8.63
C VAL A 72 11.67 4.09 9.68
#